data_AF-A0A1H3VDP7-F1
#
_entry.id   AF-A0A1H3VDP7-F1
#
_cell.length_a   1.000
_cell.length_b   1.000
_cell.length_c   1.000
_cell.angle_alpha   90.00
_cell.angle_beta   90.00
_cell.angle_gamma   90.00
#
_symmetry.space_group_name_H-M   'P 1'
#
loop_
_entity.id
_entity.type
_entity.pdbx_description
1 polymer ?
#
loop_
_entity_poly.entity_id
_entity_poly.type
_entity_poly.pdbx_seq_one_letter_code
_entity_poly.pdbx_strand_id
1 'polypeptide(L)'
;MRFELTDALAGLAGGAMIGVAAALLLLGVGRIAGISGVVGGLLRPTGQAADGDNAAFLAGLVGAPALAALVWGAPEIGATTSVPLLVAAGLLVGFGTRMGSGCTSGHGVCGMSRLSPRSLAATATFMAVAAAIVAAMRLTLGGAA
;
A
#
# COMPACT_ATOMS: atom_id res chain seq x y z
N MET A 1 -8.55 -12.21 -21.46
CA MET A 1 -7.29 -11.77 -20.83
C MET A 1 -6.15 -12.58 -21.44
N ARG A 2 -5.44 -12.03 -22.42
CA ARG A 2 -4.15 -12.58 -22.83
C ARG A 2 -3.12 -12.01 -21.87
N PHE A 3 -2.61 -12.82 -20.95
CA PHE A 3 -1.43 -12.47 -20.18
C PHE A 3 -0.24 -12.60 -21.12
N GLU A 4 0.30 -11.48 -21.57
CA GLU A 4 1.48 -11.47 -22.41
C GLU A 4 2.73 -11.53 -21.51
N LEU A 5 3.85 -12.03 -22.04
CA LEU A 5 5.11 -12.08 -21.31
C LEU A 5 5.56 -10.68 -20.83
N THR A 6 5.19 -9.64 -21.57
CA THR A 6 5.43 -8.23 -21.24
C THR A 6 4.76 -7.81 -19.95
N ASP A 7 3.55 -8.30 -19.66
CA ASP A 7 2.81 -7.96 -18.44
C ASP A 7 3.47 -8.59 -17.21
N ALA A 8 3.94 -9.84 -17.37
CA ALA A 8 4.68 -10.55 -16.34
C ALA A 8 6.03 -9.86 -16.05
N LEU A 9 6.75 -9.43 -17.08
CA LEU A 9 8.01 -8.69 -16.93
C LEU A 9 7.79 -7.33 -16.27
N ALA A 10 6.74 -6.60 -16.64
CA ALA A 10 6.38 -5.32 -16.01
C ALA A 10 6.03 -5.50 -14.53
N GLY A 11 5.25 -6.54 -14.19
CA GLY A 11 4.93 -6.89 -12.82
C GLY A 11 6.17 -7.26 -11.99
N LEU A 12 7.08 -8.05 -12.56
CA LEU A 12 8.34 -8.41 -11.91
C LEU A 12 9.23 -7.19 -11.69
N ALA A 13 9.37 -6.32 -12.70
CA ALA A 13 10.14 -5.10 -12.61
C ALA A 13 9.58 -4.15 -11.53
N GLY A 14 8.27 -3.96 -11.50
CA GLY A 14 7.61 -3.17 -10.45
C GLY A 14 7.81 -3.76 -9.05
N GLY A 15 7.66 -5.09 -8.91
CA GLY A 15 7.92 -5.79 -7.66
C GLY A 15 9.36 -5.66 -7.19
N ALA A 16 10.33 -5.80 -8.09
CA ALA A 16 11.75 -5.61 -7.81
C ALA A 16 12.04 -4.18 -7.33
N MET A 17 11.46 -3.16 -7.99
CA MET A 17 11.61 -1.76 -7.58
C MET A 17 11.07 -1.51 -6.17
N ILE A 18 9.89 -2.04 -5.83
CA ILE A 18 9.31 -1.93 -4.48
C ILE A 18 10.20 -2.65 -3.44
N GLY A 19 10.70 -3.84 -3.78
CA GLY A 19 11.59 -4.62 -2.91
C GLY A 19 12.92 -3.90 -2.63
N VAL A 20 13.54 -3.33 -3.66
CA VAL A 20 14.77 -2.53 -3.53
C VAL A 20 14.50 -1.27 -2.70
N ALA A 21 13.40 -0.56 -2.94
CA ALA A 21 13.04 0.61 -2.15
C ALA A 21 12.84 0.26 -0.65
N ALA A 22 12.17 -0.85 -0.35
CA ALA A 22 11.99 -1.33 1.02
C ALA A 22 13.32 -1.74 1.69
N ALA A 23 14.22 -2.37 0.93
CA ALA A 23 15.56 -2.73 1.42
C ALA A 23 16.42 -1.49 1.69
N LEU A 24 16.40 -0.49 0.80
CA LEU A 24 17.11 0.78 1.00
C LEU A 24 16.59 1.52 2.24
N LEU A 25 15.28 1.53 2.48
CA LEU A 25 14.72 2.15 3.69
C LEU A 25 15.18 1.40 4.95
N LEU A 26 15.20 0.07 4.91
CA LEU A 26 15.63 -0.76 6.03
C LEU A 26 17.13 -0.64 6.31
N LEU A 27 17.96 -0.59 5.26
CA LEU A 27 19.42 -0.51 5.39
C LEU A 27 19.92 0.92 5.67
N GLY A 28 19.27 1.92 5.10
CA GLY A 28 19.64 3.33 5.27
C GLY A 28 19.15 3.93 6.58
N VAL A 29 17.87 3.70 6.91
CA VAL A 29 17.20 4.32 8.09
C VAL A 29 17.03 3.32 9.23
N GLY A 30 17.23 2.01 9.00
CA GLY A 30 17.04 0.99 10.03
C GLY A 30 15.56 0.65 10.28
N ARG A 31 14.63 1.14 9.44
CA ARG A 31 13.18 1.07 9.69
C ARG A 31 12.45 0.26 8.63
N ILE A 32 11.42 -0.46 9.07
CA ILE A 32 10.52 -1.23 8.21
C ILE A 32 9.53 -0.26 7.52
N ALA A 33 9.30 -0.44 6.22
CA ALA A 33 8.36 0.38 5.45
C ALA A 33 6.89 0.13 5.88
N GLY A 34 6.34 1.04 6.68
CA GLY A 34 4.95 0.99 7.13
C GLY A 34 4.25 2.32 6.97
N ILE A 35 3.41 2.47 5.94
CA ILE A 35 2.75 3.75 5.61
C ILE A 35 1.92 4.26 6.79
N SER A 36 1.09 3.42 7.43
CA SER A 36 0.32 3.82 8.63
C SER A 36 1.20 4.26 9.80
N GLY A 37 2.42 3.69 9.93
CA GLY A 37 3.37 4.07 10.97
C GLY A 37 4.06 5.41 10.66
N VAL A 38 4.40 5.64 9.40
CA VAL A 38 4.97 6.91 8.92
C VAL A 38 3.97 8.05 9.08
N VAL A 39 2.73 7.84 8.61
CA VAL A 39 1.64 8.81 8.79
C VAL A 39 1.34 9.03 10.27
N GLY A 40 1.27 7.95 11.08
CA GLY A 40 1.04 8.04 12.52
C GLY A 40 2.14 8.81 13.26
N GLY A 41 3.40 8.69 12.83
CA GLY A 41 4.53 9.43 13.37
C GLY A 41 4.42 10.93 13.13
N LEU A 42 4.03 11.35 11.92
CA LEU A 42 3.82 12.78 11.61
C LEU A 42 2.59 13.39 12.29
N LEU A 43 1.57 12.59 12.62
CA LEU A 43 0.40 13.07 13.35
C LEU A 43 0.71 13.36 14.83
N ARG A 44 1.79 12.78 15.37
CA ARG A 44 2.30 13.04 16.73
C ARG A 44 3.83 13.20 16.67
N PRO A 45 4.32 14.31 16.09
CA PRO A 45 5.74 14.51 15.90
C PRO A 45 6.43 14.60 17.27
N THR A 46 7.59 13.98 17.38
CA THR A 46 8.37 13.92 18.61
C THR A 46 9.54 14.92 18.61
N GLY A 47 9.74 15.65 17.52
CA GLY A 47 10.87 16.57 17.31
C GLY A 47 12.18 15.85 17.02
N GLN A 48 12.12 14.57 16.65
CA GLN A 48 13.29 13.73 16.40
C GLN A 48 13.61 13.66 14.91
N ALA A 49 14.84 13.24 14.57
CA ALA A 49 15.26 13.03 13.17
C ALA A 49 14.29 12.12 12.38
N ALA A 50 13.63 11.18 13.06
CA ALA A 50 12.62 10.30 12.50
C ALA A 50 11.42 11.04 11.87
N ASP A 51 11.09 12.25 12.32
CA ASP A 51 10.01 13.07 11.75
C ASP A 51 10.39 13.58 10.36
N GLY A 52 11.66 13.97 10.17
CA GLY A 52 12.22 14.35 8.88
C GLY A 52 12.20 13.20 7.88
N ASP A 53 12.60 12.01 8.33
CA ASP A 53 12.56 10.80 7.49
C ASP A 53 11.14 10.41 7.10
N ASN A 54 10.18 10.54 8.04
CA ASN A 54 8.77 10.27 7.76
C ASN A 54 8.20 11.24 6.71
N ALA A 55 8.52 12.54 6.83
CA ALA A 55 8.10 13.55 5.88
C ALA A 55 8.73 13.33 4.50
N ALA A 56 10.03 13.03 4.44
CA ALA A 56 10.73 12.73 3.20
C ALA A 56 10.15 11.49 2.50
N PHE A 57 9.85 10.44 3.26
CA PHE A 57 9.21 9.23 2.72
C PHE A 57 7.83 9.52 2.12
N LEU A 58 6.99 10.28 2.83
CA LEU A 58 5.66 10.65 2.33
C LEU A 58 5.71 11.60 1.14
N ALA A 59 6.65 12.56 1.15
CA ALA A 59 6.89 13.44 0.02
C ALA A 59 7.31 12.63 -1.22
N GLY A 60 8.17 11.63 -1.07
CA GLY A 60 8.51 10.70 -2.14
C GLY A 60 7.32 9.85 -2.61
N LEU A 61 6.54 9.30 -1.67
CA LEU A 61 5.38 8.44 -1.95
C LEU A 61 4.30 9.16 -2.76
N VAL A 62 4.03 10.43 -2.45
CA VAL A 62 3.03 11.25 -3.15
C VAL A 62 3.64 11.97 -4.36
N GLY A 63 4.86 12.48 -4.22
CA GLY A 63 5.55 13.26 -5.24
C GLY A 63 5.98 12.46 -6.45
N ALA A 64 6.45 11.22 -6.27
CA ALA A 64 6.87 10.36 -7.40
C ALA A 64 5.73 10.09 -8.40
N PRO A 65 4.54 9.62 -8.01
CA PRO A 65 3.43 9.43 -8.95
C PRO A 65 2.90 10.75 -9.51
N ALA A 66 2.94 11.85 -8.75
CA ALA A 66 2.55 13.17 -9.26
C ALA A 66 3.50 13.67 -10.36
N LEU A 67 4.81 13.52 -10.17
CA LEU A 67 5.82 13.85 -11.19
C LEU A 67 5.69 12.93 -12.40
N ALA A 68 5.47 11.63 -12.19
CA ALA A 68 5.23 10.68 -13.26
C ALA A 68 3.99 11.07 -14.10
N ALA A 69 2.91 11.50 -13.44
CA ALA A 69 1.71 11.97 -14.12
C ALA A 69 1.92 13.23 -14.96
N LEU A 70 2.86 14.10 -14.59
CA LEU A 70 3.22 15.28 -15.39
C LEU A 70 4.01 14.92 -16.64
N VAL A 71 4.81 13.84 -16.60
CA VAL A 71 5.69 13.43 -17.72
C VAL A 71 4.98 12.48 -18.67
N TRP A 72 4.26 11.50 -18.13
CA TRP A 72 3.65 10.41 -18.90
C TRP A 72 2.11 10.47 -18.95
N GLY A 73 1.51 11.48 -18.32
CA GLY A 73 0.06 11.58 -18.15
C GLY A 73 -0.44 10.82 -16.93
N ALA A 74 -1.57 11.27 -16.38
CA ALA A 74 -2.24 10.56 -15.30
C ALA A 74 -2.89 9.28 -15.84
N PRO A 75 -2.64 8.10 -15.23
CA PRO A 75 -3.37 6.90 -15.60
C PRO A 75 -4.85 7.09 -15.31
N GLU A 76 -5.73 6.51 -16.14
CA GLU A 76 -7.16 6.47 -15.82
C GLU A 76 -7.39 5.57 -14.61
N ILE A 77 -7.64 6.19 -13.46
CA ILE A 77 -7.98 5.49 -12.23
C ILE A 77 -9.51 5.36 -12.20
N GLY A 78 -10.02 4.14 -12.30
CA GLY A 78 -11.44 3.81 -12.10
C GLY A 78 -11.89 3.97 -10.64
N ALA A 79 -11.56 5.09 -10.00
CA ALA A 79 -11.95 5.39 -8.63
C ALA A 79 -13.37 5.97 -8.59
N THR A 80 -14.08 5.68 -7.50
CA THR A 80 -15.36 6.34 -7.24
C THR A 80 -15.14 7.84 -7.03
N THR A 81 -15.98 8.68 -7.65
CA THR A 81 -15.98 10.13 -7.43
C THR A 81 -16.73 10.53 -6.14
N SER A 82 -17.36 9.57 -5.45
CA SER A 82 -18.16 9.84 -4.26
C SER A 82 -17.28 10.12 -3.02
N VAL A 83 -17.10 11.40 -2.72
CA VAL A 83 -16.34 11.87 -1.55
C VAL A 83 -16.77 11.21 -0.23
N PRO A 84 -18.08 11.05 0.08
CA PRO A 84 -18.50 10.41 1.32
C PRO A 84 -18.01 8.95 1.43
N LEU A 85 -18.01 8.21 0.32
CA LEU A 85 -17.58 6.82 0.29
C LEU A 85 -16.05 6.73 0.47
N LEU A 86 -15.30 7.63 -0.16
CA LEU A 86 -13.84 7.73 0.03
C LEU A 86 -13.48 8.03 1.49
N VAL A 87 -14.19 8.96 2.14
CA VAL A 87 -13.99 9.27 3.56
C VAL A 87 -14.32 8.07 4.44
N ALA A 88 -15.47 7.43 4.23
CA ALA A 88 -15.87 6.25 5.00
C ALA A 88 -14.87 5.09 4.82
N ALA A 89 -14.45 4.82 3.59
CA ALA A 89 -13.45 3.80 3.28
C ALA A 89 -12.11 4.11 3.95
N GLY A 90 -11.64 5.36 3.89
CA GLY A 90 -10.40 5.80 4.53
C GLY A 90 -10.42 5.62 6.05
N LEU A 91 -11.52 5.98 6.71
CA LEU A 91 -11.69 5.80 8.15
C LEU A 91 -11.71 4.31 8.53
N LEU A 92 -12.42 3.48 7.77
CA LEU A 92 -12.51 2.04 8.03
C LEU A 92 -11.14 1.35 7.85
N VAL A 93 -10.41 1.70 6.79
CA VAL A 93 -9.03 1.22 6.56
C VAL A 93 -8.09 1.72 7.66
N GLY A 94 -8.18 3.00 8.04
CA GLY A 94 -7.38 3.57 9.12
C GLY A 94 -7.60 2.84 10.45
N PHE A 95 -8.87 2.62 10.82
CA PHE A 95 -9.23 1.87 12.01
C PHE A 95 -8.74 0.42 11.95
N GLY A 96 -8.95 -0.26 10.81
CA GLY A 96 -8.50 -1.63 10.57
C GLY A 96 -6.98 -1.79 10.69
N THR A 97 -6.20 -0.91 10.07
CA THR A 97 -4.72 -0.97 10.16
C THR A 97 -4.22 -0.73 11.58
N ARG A 98 -4.93 0.09 12.37
CA ARG A 98 -4.58 0.30 13.78
C ARG A 98 -4.86 -0.94 14.63
N MET A 99 -6.03 -1.57 14.47
CA MET A 99 -6.35 -2.82 15.15
C MET A 99 -5.40 -3.96 14.75
N GLY A 100 -5.05 -4.02 13.47
CA GLY A 100 -4.11 -5.00 12.92
C GLY A 100 -2.65 -4.76 13.29
N SER A 101 -2.33 -3.70 14.05
CA SER A 101 -0.96 -3.28 14.39
C SER A 101 -0.04 -3.04 13.18
N GLY A 102 -0.62 -2.75 12.02
CA GLY A 102 0.12 -2.63 10.77
C GLY A 102 -0.77 -2.49 9.54
N CYS A 103 -0.15 -2.13 8.43
CA CYS A 103 -0.80 -2.06 7.12
C CYS A 103 -0.26 -3.13 6.18
N THR A 104 -0.85 -3.23 4.98
CA THR A 104 -0.43 -4.17 3.94
C THR A 104 1.01 -3.94 3.48
N SER A 105 1.53 -2.71 3.48
CA SER A 105 2.95 -2.47 3.16
C SER A 105 3.88 -3.10 4.22
N GLY A 106 3.53 -2.97 5.51
CA GLY A 106 4.33 -3.48 6.61
C GLY A 106 4.25 -5.00 6.76
N HIS A 107 3.05 -5.57 6.77
CA HIS A 107 2.85 -7.02 6.90
C HIS A 107 3.08 -7.77 5.58
N GLY A 108 2.59 -7.24 4.47
CA GLY A 108 2.65 -7.89 3.15
C GLY A 108 4.02 -7.79 2.50
N VAL A 109 4.59 -6.58 2.37
CA VAL A 109 5.88 -6.41 1.67
C VAL A 109 7.05 -6.80 2.60
N CYS A 110 7.18 -6.12 3.74
CA CYS A 110 8.33 -6.32 4.62
C CYS A 110 8.16 -7.48 5.62
N GLY A 111 6.94 -7.80 6.04
CA GLY A 111 6.66 -8.83 7.03
C GLY A 111 6.74 -10.24 6.45
N MET A 112 6.26 -10.42 5.22
CA MET A 112 6.31 -11.70 4.50
C MET A 112 7.75 -12.07 4.09
N SER A 113 8.56 -11.09 3.66
CA SER A 113 9.97 -11.31 3.33
C SER A 113 10.82 -11.74 4.53
N ARG A 114 10.39 -11.38 5.75
CA ARG A 114 11.00 -11.81 7.02
C ARG A 114 10.44 -13.13 7.56
N LEU A 115 9.58 -13.82 6.80
CA LEU A 115 8.96 -15.09 7.19
C LEU A 115 8.25 -15.04 8.56
N SER A 116 7.69 -13.89 8.92
CA SER A 116 6.99 -13.73 10.21
C SER A 116 5.63 -14.44 10.17
N PRO A 117 5.36 -15.43 11.05
CA PRO A 117 4.09 -16.16 11.05
C PRO A 117 2.89 -15.25 11.32
N ARG A 118 3.07 -14.23 12.18
CA ARG A 118 2.04 -13.20 12.43
C ARG A 118 1.71 -12.42 11.15
N SER A 119 2.71 -12.04 10.37
CA SER A 119 2.51 -11.26 9.15
C SER A 119 1.92 -12.10 8.02
N LEU A 120 2.29 -13.37 7.95
CA LEU A 120 1.68 -14.34 7.02
C LEU A 120 0.19 -14.50 7.32
N ALA A 121 -0.18 -14.74 8.59
CA ALA A 121 -1.57 -14.85 9.00
C ALA A 121 -2.37 -13.57 8.70
N ALA A 122 -1.84 -12.39 9.07
CA ALA A 122 -2.51 -11.11 8.82
C ALA A 122 -2.73 -10.86 7.31
N THR A 123 -1.72 -11.14 6.49
CA THR A 123 -1.80 -10.95 5.03
C THR A 123 -2.77 -11.94 4.40
N ALA A 124 -2.75 -13.22 4.82
CA ALA A 124 -3.64 -14.24 4.32
C ALA A 124 -5.12 -13.92 4.66
N THR A 125 -5.40 -13.52 5.90
CA THR A 125 -6.76 -13.10 6.30
C THR A 125 -7.21 -11.88 5.50
N PHE A 126 -6.36 -10.88 5.35
CA PHE A 126 -6.69 -9.69 4.55
C PHE A 126 -7.02 -10.05 3.10
N MET A 127 -6.18 -10.86 2.45
CA MET A 127 -6.40 -11.26 1.05
C MET A 127 -7.64 -12.14 0.89
N ALA A 128 -7.90 -13.05 1.82
CA ALA A 128 -9.10 -13.90 1.80
C ALA A 128 -10.37 -13.07 1.93
N VAL A 129 -10.42 -12.13 2.89
CA VAL A 129 -11.57 -11.24 3.08
C VAL A 129 -11.76 -10.30 1.89
N ALA A 130 -10.68 -9.72 1.36
CA ALA A 130 -10.73 -8.87 0.17
C ALA A 130 -11.28 -9.64 -1.04
N ALA A 131 -10.79 -10.85 -1.30
CA ALA A 131 -11.28 -11.70 -2.36
C ALA A 131 -12.76 -12.05 -2.18
N ALA A 132 -13.18 -12.40 -0.96
CA ALA A 132 -14.58 -12.71 -0.64
C ALA A 132 -15.50 -11.50 -0.84
N ILE A 133 -15.10 -10.31 -0.39
CA ILE A 133 -15.87 -9.07 -0.59
C ILE A 133 -15.98 -8.73 -2.07
N VAL A 134 -14.88 -8.80 -2.83
CA VAL A 134 -14.91 -8.54 -4.29
C VAL A 134 -15.79 -9.56 -5.01
N ALA A 135 -15.69 -10.84 -4.66
CA ALA A 135 -16.54 -11.89 -5.22
C ALA A 135 -18.02 -11.64 -4.89
N ALA A 136 -18.34 -11.32 -3.64
CA ALA A 136 -19.70 -11.00 -3.21
C ALA A 136 -20.26 -9.78 -3.98
N MET A 137 -19.50 -8.69 -4.07
CA MET A 137 -19.92 -7.50 -4.83
C MET A 137 -20.13 -7.81 -6.31
N ARG A 138 -19.26 -8.60 -6.94
CA ARG A 138 -19.43 -9.00 -8.35
C ARG A 138 -20.66 -9.88 -8.56
N LEU A 139 -21.01 -10.72 -7.58
CA LEU A 139 -22.18 -11.58 -7.63
C LEU A 139 -23.48 -10.80 -7.37
N THR A 140 -23.47 -9.80 -6.49
CA THR A 140 -24.68 -9.05 -6.10
C THR A 140 -24.97 -7.84 -6.98
N LEU A 141 -23.95 -7.12 -7.47
CA LEU A 141 -24.13 -5.96 -8.37
C LEU A 141 -24.22 -6.34 -9.85
N GLY A 142 -24.15 -7.64 -10.17
CA GLY A 142 -24.13 -8.15 -11.53
C GLY A 142 -22.76 -7.97 -12.18
N GLY A 143 -22.17 -9.05 -12.68
CA GLY A 143 -20.87 -9.04 -13.36
C GLY A 143 -20.89 -8.30 -14.70
N ALA A 144 -21.03 -6.97 -14.66
CA ALA A 144 -20.75 -6.10 -15.79
C ALA A 144 -19.24 -5.80 -15.80
N ALA A 145 -18.50 -6.70 -16.44
CA ALA A 145 -17.20 -6.40 -17.01
C ALA A 145 -17.39 -5.80 -18.40
#